data_AF-A0A4S8RXK1-F1
#
_entry.id   AF-A0A4S8RXK1-F1
#
_cell.length_a   1.000
_cell.length_b   1.000
_cell.length_c   1.000
_cell.angle_alpha   90.00
_cell.angle_beta   90.00
_cell.angle_gamma   90.00
#
_symmetry.space_group_name_H-M   'P 1'
#
loop_
_entity.id
_entity.type
_entity.pdbx_description
1 polymer ?
#
loop_
_entity_poly.entity_id
_entity_poly.type
_entity_poly.pdbx_seq_one_letter_code
_entity_poly.pdbx_strand_id
1 'polypeptide(L)'
;MATTKSLDADSCYQVRAVTEDDTGIEILYQPSNPNIDIVAVHGLGAHPDDTWCKNIGTPESPQWVNWLKDPDMLPSIASNARIMRYGYESAWFGSEAIKQSTTDAAEEFLDDLKGLRGAMIHARLHSKRWPDLLSYTTGLVFFGTPFRGAEGISQSELLQAAIEEHKVVEAQALRIFDPGNDPLEDLVTDFCRLHSVPHKAQIACFFEQKPSNIMAILGKNAQKSFVVSRSSGCLDESESTQKYRLARTHFDMNKFGKPSERGFVKAAQVIKGMVEAAPRVLLSRLEVDEPKSIAAVRRLVEVTDSSLEEERHESAGKVQEDISTAIELAFQKANLTRDVMTDFRLGPQPAHHAIADVKRILAMVRLDTTVKVNKRTQLRFASHSTSRLVTQALHDSIDLANGKFDIRTTKRSTEAGRDVSFMSVITFTADESQYKQFMLSMHFIQIYGIDGSNVLPPCIIGHTVIPDDAPILQAIRDWNLEEFERLLENGQARVWDCDSEGRSLLNVAICHFNPMMVGYLIAQGLDVNSVEMSFQPSRIRQFDIS
;
A
#
# COMPACT_ATOMS: atom_id res chain seq x y z
N MET A 1 64.41 4.65 30.29
CA MET A 1 64.01 5.05 28.92
C MET A 1 62.77 4.27 28.57
N ALA A 2 61.60 4.92 28.56
CA ALA A 2 60.39 4.32 28.01
C ALA A 2 60.40 4.55 26.50
N THR A 3 60.42 3.49 25.71
CA THR A 3 60.35 3.58 24.24
C THR A 3 58.93 3.96 23.83
N THR A 4 58.80 5.16 23.27
CA THR A 4 57.61 5.57 22.51
C THR A 4 57.38 4.59 21.38
N LYS A 5 56.33 3.76 21.47
CA LYS A 5 55.77 3.11 20.28
C LYS A 5 55.21 4.22 19.38
N SER A 6 55.56 4.20 18.10
CA SER A 6 54.83 5.00 17.10
C SER A 6 53.39 4.54 17.07
N LEU A 7 52.46 5.50 17.04
CA LEU A 7 51.10 5.25 16.61
C LEU A 7 51.13 5.17 15.09
N ASP A 8 51.20 3.95 14.55
CA ASP A 8 51.10 3.72 13.12
C ASP A 8 49.68 4.06 12.65
N ALA A 9 49.57 4.91 11.62
CA ALA A 9 48.32 5.55 11.20
C ALA A 9 47.28 4.61 10.53
N ASP A 10 47.49 3.29 10.58
CA ASP A 10 46.66 2.26 9.95
C ASP A 10 45.77 1.48 10.94
N SER A 11 45.80 1.76 12.25
CA SER A 11 45.06 1.00 13.28
C SER A 11 43.52 1.26 13.34
N CYS A 12 42.89 1.68 12.24
CA CYS A 12 41.57 2.33 12.23
C CYS A 12 40.37 1.38 11.99
N TYR A 13 40.54 0.06 12.17
CA TYR A 13 39.53 -0.96 11.81
C TYR A 13 39.08 -1.86 12.98
N GLN A 14 38.90 -1.30 14.18
CA GLN A 14 38.07 -1.95 15.20
C GLN A 14 36.61 -1.57 14.96
N VAL A 15 35.81 -2.54 14.50
CA VAL A 15 34.35 -2.39 14.38
C VAL A 15 33.73 -2.47 15.77
N ARG A 16 32.79 -1.56 16.06
CA ARG A 16 31.97 -1.58 17.27
C ARG A 16 31.15 -2.87 17.36
N ALA A 17 31.13 -3.53 18.51
CA ALA A 17 30.23 -4.65 18.77
C ALA A 17 28.77 -4.20 18.67
N VAL A 18 27.91 -5.04 18.08
CA VAL A 18 26.46 -4.83 18.02
C VAL A 18 25.86 -5.28 19.35
N THR A 19 25.00 -4.48 19.96
CA THR A 19 24.23 -4.84 21.16
C THR A 19 22.73 -4.94 20.85
N GLU A 20 21.92 -5.44 21.79
CA GLU A 20 20.45 -5.49 21.66
C GLU A 20 19.81 -4.11 21.39
N ASP A 21 20.42 -3.00 21.84
CA ASP A 21 19.95 -1.63 21.54
C ASP A 21 20.21 -1.21 20.07
N ASP A 22 21.14 -1.90 19.40
CA ASP A 22 21.56 -1.60 18.02
C ASP A 22 20.83 -2.46 16.97
N THR A 23 20.10 -3.51 17.39
CA THR A 23 19.35 -4.39 16.48
C THR A 23 17.95 -3.85 16.19
N GLY A 24 17.21 -4.55 15.33
CA GLY A 24 15.85 -4.20 14.94
C GLY A 24 15.73 -2.93 14.09
N ILE A 25 14.49 -2.45 13.91
CA ILE A 25 14.19 -1.27 13.08
C ILE A 25 14.21 0.03 13.89
N GLU A 26 15.11 0.95 13.53
CA GLU A 26 15.09 2.34 14.02
C GLU A 26 14.64 3.30 12.91
N ILE A 27 13.75 4.24 13.26
CA ILE A 27 13.32 5.32 12.37
C ILE A 27 14.30 6.49 12.48
N LEU A 28 15.08 6.70 11.42
CA LEU A 28 16.07 7.78 11.33
C LEU A 28 15.44 9.11 10.88
N TYR A 29 14.41 9.05 10.04
CA TYR A 29 13.65 10.22 9.57
C TYR A 29 12.16 9.88 9.40
N GLN A 30 11.30 10.69 10.01
CA GLN A 30 9.85 10.53 10.02
C GLN A 30 9.16 11.78 9.44
N PRO A 31 8.65 11.73 8.18
CA PRO A 31 7.84 12.81 7.64
C PRO A 31 6.41 12.76 8.21
N SER A 32 5.66 13.86 8.07
CA SER A 32 4.30 13.99 8.62
C SER A 32 3.25 13.07 7.97
N ASN A 33 3.46 12.65 6.73
CA ASN A 33 2.59 11.74 6.00
C ASN A 33 3.42 10.85 5.04
N PRO A 34 4.09 9.81 5.57
CA PRO A 34 4.92 8.93 4.75
C PRO A 34 4.04 8.14 3.77
N ASN A 35 4.42 8.12 2.49
CA ASN A 35 3.80 7.24 1.49
C ASN A 35 4.74 6.13 1.01
N ILE A 36 6.03 6.18 1.39
CA ILE A 36 7.09 5.23 1.03
C ILE A 36 7.95 4.97 2.28
N ASP A 37 8.42 3.73 2.41
CA ASP A 37 9.42 3.32 3.39
C ASP A 37 10.75 3.05 2.69
N ILE A 38 11.85 3.58 3.21
CA ILE A 38 13.23 3.24 2.84
C ILE A 38 13.87 2.57 4.06
N VAL A 39 14.28 1.31 3.92
CA VAL A 39 15.02 0.58 4.97
C VAL A 39 16.44 0.33 4.48
N ALA A 40 17.43 0.78 5.26
CA ALA A 40 18.83 0.51 5.04
C ALA A 40 19.28 -0.68 5.90
N VAL A 41 19.88 -1.69 5.28
CA VAL A 41 20.36 -2.91 5.94
C VAL A 41 21.88 -2.96 5.82
N HIS A 42 22.60 -3.16 6.92
CA HIS A 42 24.06 -3.21 6.92
C HIS A 42 24.62 -4.56 6.43
N GLY A 43 25.93 -4.60 6.20
CA GLY A 43 26.63 -5.82 5.78
C GLY A 43 27.11 -6.69 6.95
N LEU A 44 27.64 -7.86 6.60
CA LEU A 44 28.27 -8.79 7.54
C LEU A 44 29.49 -8.15 8.23
N GLY A 45 29.63 -8.33 9.54
CA GLY A 45 30.74 -7.79 10.33
C GLY A 45 30.78 -6.26 10.41
N ALA A 46 29.63 -5.58 10.27
CA ALA A 46 29.55 -4.13 10.18
C ALA A 46 28.61 -3.51 11.22
N HIS A 47 28.98 -2.31 11.68
CA HIS A 47 28.19 -1.46 12.56
C HIS A 47 26.83 -1.02 11.94
N PRO A 48 25.60 -1.45 12.28
CA PRO A 48 24.35 -0.83 11.78
C PRO A 48 24.37 0.70 11.65
N ASP A 49 24.83 1.43 12.67
CA ASP A 49 24.89 2.91 12.65
C ASP A 49 26.12 3.42 11.90
N ASP A 50 27.28 2.80 12.12
CA ASP A 50 28.55 3.23 11.56
C ASP A 50 28.62 3.00 10.04
N THR A 51 27.88 2.00 9.53
CA THR A 51 27.81 1.60 8.11
C THR A 51 27.52 2.80 7.21
N TRP A 52 26.62 3.68 7.63
CA TRP A 52 26.16 4.84 6.87
C TRP A 52 26.87 6.14 7.26
N CYS A 53 27.81 6.07 8.21
CA CYS A 53 28.52 7.23 8.74
C CYS A 53 29.87 7.48 8.05
N LYS A 54 30.20 8.75 7.88
CA LYS A 54 31.51 9.21 7.40
C LYS A 54 32.09 10.29 8.32
N ASN A 55 33.33 10.11 8.75
CA ASN A 55 34.08 11.16 9.42
C ASN A 55 34.51 12.21 8.37
N ILE A 56 34.06 13.46 8.55
CA ILE A 56 34.46 14.64 7.75
C ILE A 56 35.45 15.55 8.50
N GLY A 57 35.69 15.27 9.78
CA GLY A 57 36.68 15.95 10.62
C GLY A 57 38.07 15.33 10.49
N THR A 58 38.92 15.52 11.50
CA THR A 58 40.25 14.90 11.58
C THR A 58 40.21 13.65 12.49
N PRO A 59 41.28 12.83 12.55
CA PRO A 59 41.38 11.75 13.53
C PRO A 59 41.32 12.24 14.99
N GLU A 60 41.85 13.43 15.26
CA GLU A 60 41.89 14.06 16.59
C GLU A 60 40.60 14.80 16.95
N SER A 61 39.82 15.20 15.93
CA SER A 61 38.53 15.90 16.07
C SER A 61 37.52 15.30 15.08
N PRO A 62 36.99 14.10 15.38
CA PRO A 62 36.07 13.42 14.48
C PRO A 62 34.72 14.15 14.40
N GLN A 63 34.17 14.23 13.19
CA GLN A 63 32.84 14.78 12.91
C GLN A 63 32.11 13.80 12.00
N TRP A 64 31.16 13.05 12.56
CA TRP A 64 30.45 11.99 11.84
C TRP A 64 29.16 12.51 11.20
N VAL A 65 29.00 12.28 9.90
CA VAL A 65 27.77 12.54 9.14
C VAL A 65 27.13 11.21 8.78
N ASN A 66 25.87 11.00 9.18
CA ASN A 66 25.02 9.89 8.73
C ASN A 66 24.08 10.40 7.63
N TRP A 67 24.33 10.00 6.38
CA TRP A 67 23.59 10.53 5.23
C TRP A 67 22.12 10.08 5.12
N LEU A 68 21.69 9.10 5.94
CA LEU A 68 20.29 8.68 6.04
C LEU A 68 19.47 9.59 6.98
N LYS A 69 20.14 10.27 7.92
CA LYS A 69 19.52 11.06 9.00
C LYS A 69 19.75 12.57 8.86
N ASP A 70 20.86 12.97 8.26
CA ASP A 70 21.25 14.38 8.09
C ASP A 70 20.24 15.13 7.21
N PRO A 71 19.66 16.28 7.65
CA PRO A 71 18.60 16.99 6.93
C PRO A 71 18.95 17.36 5.49
N ASP A 72 20.21 17.70 5.20
CA ASP A 72 20.67 18.15 3.88
C ASP A 72 21.07 16.98 2.96
N MET A 73 20.96 15.73 3.45
CA MET A 73 21.29 14.50 2.72
C MET A 73 20.00 13.79 2.25
N LEU A 74 19.84 12.47 2.47
CA LEU A 74 18.70 11.71 1.93
C LEU A 74 17.31 12.26 2.34
N PRO A 75 17.08 12.74 3.58
CA PRO A 75 15.83 13.42 3.96
C PRO A 75 15.40 14.56 3.02
N SER A 76 16.34 15.37 2.51
CA SER A 76 16.01 16.45 1.54
C SER A 76 15.60 15.92 0.16
N ILE A 77 16.12 14.75 -0.22
CA ILE A 77 15.93 14.11 -1.53
C ILE A 77 14.63 13.31 -1.59
N ALA A 78 14.24 12.71 -0.46
CA ALA A 78 13.06 11.84 -0.33
C ALA A 78 12.19 12.29 0.87
N SER A 79 11.80 13.56 0.90
CA SER A 79 11.09 14.19 2.03
C SER A 79 9.70 13.64 2.36
N ASN A 80 9.14 12.82 1.47
CA ASN A 80 7.89 12.07 1.65
C ASN A 80 8.11 10.60 2.07
N ALA A 81 9.36 10.13 2.12
CA ALA A 81 9.71 8.79 2.55
C ALA A 81 10.09 8.77 4.04
N ARG A 82 9.66 7.73 4.75
CA ARG A 82 10.21 7.39 6.06
C ARG A 82 11.53 6.65 5.85
N ILE A 83 12.59 7.08 6.51
CA ILE A 83 13.92 6.46 6.40
C ILE A 83 14.22 5.72 7.69
N MET A 84 14.62 4.46 7.56
CA MET A 84 14.89 3.54 8.66
C MET A 84 16.22 2.82 8.44
N ARG A 85 16.84 2.35 9.53
CA ARG A 85 17.84 1.28 9.49
C ARG A 85 17.25 0.00 10.06
N TYR A 86 17.72 -1.15 9.60
CA TYR A 86 17.56 -2.43 10.28
C TYR A 86 18.94 -2.90 10.73
N GLY A 87 19.06 -3.23 12.02
CA GLY A 87 20.27 -3.78 12.64
C GLY A 87 20.09 -5.26 12.99
N TYR A 88 21.15 -6.04 12.83
CA TYR A 88 21.21 -7.44 13.24
C TYR A 88 22.63 -7.79 13.71
N GLU A 89 22.76 -8.80 14.58
CA GLU A 89 24.07 -9.26 15.07
C GLU A 89 24.89 -9.90 13.94
N SER A 90 25.83 -9.13 13.37
CA SER A 90 26.57 -9.54 12.17
C SER A 90 28.01 -10.01 12.44
N ALA A 91 28.39 -10.17 13.72
CA ALA A 91 29.74 -10.55 14.12
C ALA A 91 29.99 -12.06 13.88
N TRP A 92 31.04 -12.37 13.11
CA TRP A 92 31.42 -13.74 12.74
C TRP A 92 32.76 -14.19 13.35
N PHE A 93 33.43 -13.35 14.14
CA PHE A 93 34.68 -13.67 14.85
C PHE A 93 34.78 -12.87 16.15
N GLY A 94 35.60 -13.36 17.09
CA GLY A 94 35.79 -12.74 18.40
C GLY A 94 34.81 -13.27 19.46
N SER A 95 34.75 -12.62 20.63
CA SER A 95 33.87 -13.05 21.73
C SER A 95 32.38 -12.87 21.42
N GLU A 96 32.05 -11.92 20.54
CA GLU A 96 30.68 -11.60 20.12
C GLU A 96 30.24 -12.37 18.87
N ALA A 97 30.98 -13.41 18.46
CA ALA A 97 30.65 -14.19 17.28
C ALA A 97 29.35 -14.98 17.47
N ILE A 98 28.33 -14.69 16.65
CA ILE A 98 27.03 -15.36 16.72
C ILE A 98 26.83 -16.33 15.56
N LYS A 99 26.24 -17.49 15.86
CA LYS A 99 25.82 -18.46 14.85
C LYS A 99 24.48 -18.05 14.22
N GLN A 100 24.53 -17.03 13.37
CA GLN A 100 23.38 -16.54 12.61
C GLN A 100 23.48 -16.95 11.13
N SER A 101 22.36 -17.28 10.48
CA SER A 101 22.31 -17.37 9.02
C SER A 101 21.64 -16.14 8.40
N THR A 102 21.92 -15.87 7.12
CA THR A 102 21.23 -14.83 6.35
C THR A 102 19.74 -15.07 6.24
N THR A 103 19.29 -16.33 6.34
CA THR A 103 17.86 -16.69 6.35
C THR A 103 17.20 -16.27 7.67
N ASP A 104 17.85 -16.53 8.81
CA ASP A 104 17.31 -16.17 10.12
C ASP A 104 17.21 -14.65 10.27
N ALA A 105 18.27 -13.93 9.91
CA ALA A 105 18.28 -12.46 9.88
C ALA A 105 17.22 -11.87 8.93
N ALA A 106 16.94 -12.57 7.81
CA ALA A 106 15.87 -12.16 6.89
C ALA A 106 14.47 -12.45 7.45
N GLU A 107 14.23 -13.60 8.11
CA GLU A 107 12.94 -13.87 8.76
C GLU A 107 12.66 -12.87 9.89
N GLU A 108 13.65 -12.58 10.72
CA GLU A 108 13.56 -11.60 11.82
C GLU A 108 13.30 -10.18 11.30
N PHE A 109 14.03 -9.73 10.27
CA PHE A 109 13.75 -8.46 9.59
C PHE A 109 12.29 -8.35 9.11
N LEU A 110 11.76 -9.43 8.53
CA LEU A 110 10.38 -9.46 8.02
C LEU A 110 9.35 -9.41 9.16
N ASP A 111 9.60 -10.13 10.26
CA ASP A 111 8.74 -10.10 11.47
C ASP A 111 8.79 -8.73 12.17
N ASP A 112 9.94 -8.05 12.25
CA ASP A 112 10.05 -6.68 12.74
C ASP A 112 9.37 -5.65 11.85
N LEU A 113 9.58 -5.72 10.52
CA LEU A 113 8.95 -4.82 9.56
C LEU A 113 7.42 -4.98 9.57
N LYS A 114 6.95 -6.21 9.79
CA LYS A 114 5.54 -6.53 10.02
C LYS A 114 5.06 -6.09 11.40
N GLY A 115 5.88 -6.15 12.44
CA GLY A 115 5.57 -5.60 13.77
C GLY A 115 5.33 -4.09 13.69
N LEU A 116 6.28 -3.35 13.10
CA LEU A 116 6.16 -1.91 12.88
C LEU A 116 4.94 -1.55 12.00
N ARG A 117 4.72 -2.27 10.89
CA ARG A 117 3.57 -2.05 10.02
C ARG A 117 2.25 -2.48 10.66
N GLY A 118 2.23 -3.53 11.47
CA GLY A 118 1.04 -4.05 12.17
C GLY A 118 0.64 -3.19 13.37
N ALA A 119 1.60 -2.59 14.08
CA ALA A 119 1.33 -1.57 15.09
C ALA A 119 0.73 -0.29 14.47
N MET A 120 1.09 0.01 13.21
CA MET A 120 0.50 1.11 12.42
C MET A 120 -0.77 0.72 11.65
N ILE A 121 -1.02 -0.58 11.48
CA ILE A 121 -2.17 -1.16 10.76
C ILE A 121 -2.76 -2.26 11.64
N HIS A 122 -3.44 -1.85 12.71
CA HIS A 122 -4.35 -2.76 13.39
C HIS A 122 -5.41 -3.25 12.39
N ALA A 123 -5.41 -4.57 12.16
CA ALA A 123 -6.21 -5.32 11.18
C ALA A 123 -5.87 -5.12 9.69
N ARG A 124 -5.19 -6.11 9.08
CA ARG A 124 -5.83 -7.27 8.41
C ARG A 124 -4.76 -8.21 7.79
N LEU A 125 -5.16 -9.45 7.46
CA LEU A 125 -4.44 -10.52 6.70
C LEU A 125 -3.63 -11.56 7.50
N HIS A 126 -4.26 -12.73 7.69
CA HIS A 126 -3.66 -14.06 7.74
C HIS A 126 -4.15 -14.82 6.48
N SER A 127 -3.46 -15.80 5.87
CA SER A 127 -2.16 -16.42 6.18
C SER A 127 -1.52 -17.07 4.93
N LYS A 128 -0.22 -16.85 4.72
CA LYS A 128 0.80 -17.81 4.22
C LYS A 128 2.20 -17.20 4.36
N ARG A 129 2.57 -16.96 5.62
CA ARG A 129 3.72 -16.21 6.18
C ARG A 129 4.07 -14.85 5.52
N TRP A 130 4.39 -14.76 4.23
CA TRP A 130 4.89 -13.55 3.55
C TRP A 130 4.35 -13.23 2.12
N PRO A 131 3.03 -13.22 1.82
CA PRO A 131 2.57 -13.04 0.43
C PRO A 131 2.85 -11.65 -0.18
N ASP A 132 3.02 -10.62 0.66
CA ASP A 132 2.78 -9.24 0.24
C ASP A 132 4.04 -8.37 0.08
N LEU A 133 5.14 -8.60 0.82
CA LEU A 133 6.24 -7.60 0.82
C LEU A 133 6.85 -7.39 -0.57
N LEU A 134 7.04 -8.47 -1.33
CA LEU A 134 7.60 -8.41 -2.69
C LEU A 134 6.73 -7.60 -3.65
N SER A 135 5.39 -7.65 -3.52
CA SER A 135 4.49 -6.83 -4.32
C SER A 135 4.62 -5.34 -3.98
N TYR A 136 4.91 -5.02 -2.71
CA TYR A 136 5.16 -3.65 -2.23
C TYR A 136 6.61 -3.13 -2.40
N THR A 137 7.60 -3.98 -2.73
CA THR A 137 9.00 -3.57 -2.93
C THR A 137 9.23 -3.00 -4.33
N THR A 138 9.23 -1.68 -4.46
CA THR A 138 9.35 -0.97 -5.75
C THR A 138 10.78 -0.77 -6.24
N GLY A 139 11.76 -0.75 -5.34
CA GLY A 139 13.16 -0.52 -5.65
C GLY A 139 14.11 -1.23 -4.68
N LEU A 140 15.30 -1.58 -5.17
CA LEU A 140 16.38 -2.21 -4.42
C LEU A 140 17.71 -1.54 -4.78
N VAL A 141 18.50 -1.15 -3.77
CA VAL A 141 19.79 -0.50 -3.95
C VAL A 141 20.86 -1.30 -3.21
N PHE A 142 21.82 -1.83 -3.96
CA PHE A 142 22.89 -2.69 -3.47
C PHE A 142 24.23 -1.96 -3.52
N PHE A 143 25.02 -2.02 -2.45
CA PHE A 143 26.38 -1.48 -2.39
C PHE A 143 27.35 -2.64 -2.17
N GLY A 144 28.04 -3.08 -3.23
CA GLY A 144 29.07 -4.11 -3.12
C GLY A 144 28.57 -5.50 -2.71
N THR A 145 27.30 -5.85 -2.94
CA THR A 145 26.73 -7.15 -2.58
C THR A 145 27.28 -8.28 -3.47
N PRO A 146 27.94 -9.33 -2.94
CA PRO A 146 28.61 -10.38 -3.73
C PRO A 146 27.63 -11.43 -4.27
N PHE A 147 26.76 -11.07 -5.22
CA PHE A 147 25.72 -11.96 -5.75
C PHE A 147 26.23 -13.27 -6.37
N ARG A 148 27.50 -13.34 -6.78
CA ARG A 148 28.13 -14.54 -7.36
C ARG A 148 29.38 -14.98 -6.58
N GLY A 149 29.37 -14.76 -5.26
CA GLY A 149 30.56 -14.92 -4.41
C GLY A 149 31.58 -13.79 -4.63
N ALA A 150 32.69 -13.80 -3.90
CA ALA A 150 33.65 -12.70 -3.90
C ALA A 150 35.01 -13.12 -4.47
N GLU A 151 35.16 -12.99 -5.80
CA GLU A 151 36.33 -13.41 -6.59
C GLU A 151 37.70 -12.95 -6.05
N GLY A 152 37.75 -11.84 -5.29
CA GLY A 152 38.97 -11.30 -4.68
C GLY A 152 39.16 -11.58 -3.18
N ILE A 153 38.31 -12.42 -2.57
CA ILE A 153 38.48 -12.93 -1.21
C ILE A 153 38.79 -14.44 -1.28
N SER A 154 39.95 -14.83 -0.77
CA SER A 154 40.21 -16.24 -0.43
C SER A 154 39.56 -16.52 0.94
N GLN A 155 38.37 -17.13 0.95
CA GLN A 155 37.63 -17.43 2.19
C GLN A 155 38.44 -18.32 3.13
N SER A 156 39.23 -19.26 2.59
CA SER A 156 40.14 -20.09 3.37
C SER A 156 41.26 -19.29 4.04
N GLU A 157 41.87 -18.32 3.36
CA GLU A 157 42.87 -17.42 3.96
C GLU A 157 42.24 -16.48 5.01
N LEU A 158 41.06 -15.93 4.75
CA LEU A 158 40.35 -15.06 5.69
C LEU A 158 39.94 -15.83 6.96
N LEU A 159 39.41 -17.05 6.80
CA LEU A 159 39.03 -17.93 7.90
C LEU A 159 40.26 -18.37 8.71
N GLN A 160 41.34 -18.77 8.04
CA GLN A 160 42.60 -19.15 8.69
C GLN A 160 43.18 -17.96 9.49
N ALA A 161 43.25 -16.77 8.89
CA ALA A 161 43.74 -15.57 9.56
C ALA A 161 42.88 -15.13 10.75
N ALA A 162 41.57 -15.45 10.74
CA ALA A 162 40.66 -15.22 11.85
C ALA A 162 40.83 -16.26 12.97
N ILE A 163 41.01 -17.54 12.64
CA ILE A 163 41.27 -18.62 13.61
C ILE A 163 42.61 -18.42 14.34
N GLU A 164 43.60 -17.85 13.67
CA GLU A 164 44.90 -17.49 14.27
C GLU A 164 44.80 -16.35 15.29
N GLU A 165 43.87 -15.41 15.09
CA GLU A 165 43.71 -14.20 15.90
C GLU A 165 42.65 -14.34 17.00
N HIS A 166 41.60 -15.13 16.75
CA HIS A 166 40.40 -15.22 17.58
C HIS A 166 40.07 -16.66 17.96
N LYS A 167 39.67 -16.85 19.23
CA LYS A 167 39.32 -18.17 19.78
C LYS A 167 38.00 -18.74 19.26
N VAL A 168 37.14 -17.89 18.70
CA VAL A 168 35.80 -18.24 18.20
C VAL A 168 35.63 -17.57 16.84
N VAL A 169 35.23 -18.37 15.84
CA VAL A 169 35.02 -17.94 14.45
C VAL A 169 33.87 -18.77 13.85
N GLU A 170 32.84 -18.09 13.36
CA GLU A 170 31.63 -18.68 12.79
C GLU A 170 31.75 -18.76 11.26
N ALA A 171 32.42 -19.81 10.79
CA ALA A 171 32.68 -20.05 9.37
C ALA A 171 31.41 -20.13 8.49
N GLN A 172 30.25 -20.42 9.07
CA GLN A 172 28.98 -20.49 8.36
C GLN A 172 28.56 -19.13 7.78
N ALA A 173 28.85 -18.03 8.47
CA ALA A 173 28.53 -16.67 8.02
C ALA A 173 29.33 -16.25 6.77
N LEU A 174 30.54 -16.79 6.60
CA LEU A 174 31.41 -16.49 5.46
C LEU A 174 31.01 -17.18 4.15
N ARG A 175 30.14 -18.20 4.18
CA ARG A 175 29.73 -18.97 2.98
C ARG A 175 29.14 -18.12 1.84
N ILE A 176 28.72 -16.88 2.12
CA ILE A 176 28.29 -15.92 1.09
C ILE A 176 29.44 -15.42 0.19
N PHE A 177 30.69 -15.80 0.45
CA PHE A 177 31.84 -15.45 -0.37
C PHE A 177 32.26 -16.57 -1.34
N ASP A 178 31.90 -17.83 -1.07
CA ASP A 178 32.14 -18.98 -1.94
C ASP A 178 31.45 -18.80 -3.32
N PRO A 179 32.19 -18.69 -4.45
CA PRO A 179 31.60 -18.61 -5.78
C PRO A 179 30.89 -19.91 -6.18
N GLY A 180 29.68 -19.82 -6.72
CA GLY A 180 28.87 -20.99 -7.09
C GLY A 180 28.26 -21.74 -5.90
N ASN A 181 28.10 -21.08 -4.75
CA ASN A 181 27.38 -21.64 -3.60
C ASN A 181 25.86 -21.59 -3.85
N ASP A 182 25.18 -22.74 -3.75
CA ASP A 182 23.76 -22.93 -4.09
C ASP A 182 22.82 -21.79 -3.60
N PRO A 183 22.88 -21.30 -2.34
CA PRO A 183 21.98 -20.26 -1.86
C PRO A 183 22.15 -18.89 -2.55
N LEU A 184 23.31 -18.60 -3.14
CA LEU A 184 23.53 -17.39 -3.92
C LEU A 184 23.00 -17.54 -5.35
N GLU A 185 23.15 -18.72 -5.95
CA GLU A 185 22.55 -19.01 -7.26
C GLU A 185 21.01 -19.04 -7.16
N ASP A 186 20.46 -19.62 -6.10
CA ASP A 186 19.03 -19.56 -5.77
C ASP A 186 18.57 -18.12 -5.53
N LEU A 187 19.31 -17.32 -4.76
CA LEU A 187 18.98 -15.91 -4.53
C LEU A 187 18.98 -15.08 -5.82
N VAL A 188 19.99 -15.26 -6.69
CA VAL A 188 20.04 -14.63 -8.02
C VAL A 188 18.90 -15.13 -8.90
N THR A 189 18.56 -16.42 -8.83
CA THR A 189 17.45 -17.03 -9.57
C THR A 189 16.10 -16.47 -9.11
N ASP A 190 15.87 -16.29 -7.80
CA ASP A 190 14.64 -15.71 -7.26
C ASP A 190 14.56 -14.19 -7.55
N PHE A 191 15.67 -13.45 -7.50
CA PHE A 191 15.70 -12.07 -8.04
C PHE A 191 15.40 -12.03 -9.55
N CYS A 192 15.85 -13.01 -10.33
CA CYS A 192 15.45 -13.17 -11.74
C CYS A 192 13.97 -13.57 -11.89
N ARG A 193 13.38 -14.32 -10.96
CA ARG A 193 11.93 -14.63 -10.96
C ARG A 193 11.08 -13.41 -10.60
N LEU A 194 11.58 -12.47 -9.81
CA LEU A 194 10.99 -11.13 -9.66
C LEU A 194 11.00 -10.32 -10.99
N HIS A 195 11.83 -10.70 -11.97
CA HIS A 195 11.78 -10.14 -13.33
C HIS A 195 10.77 -10.85 -14.25
N SER A 196 10.11 -11.93 -13.81
CA SER A 196 9.04 -12.60 -14.56
C SER A 196 7.64 -12.05 -14.24
N VAL A 197 7.53 -11.22 -13.20
CA VAL A 197 6.28 -10.53 -12.82
C VAL A 197 6.15 -9.22 -13.63
N PRO A 198 4.93 -8.82 -14.06
CA PRO A 198 4.70 -7.50 -14.64
C PRO A 198 5.15 -6.36 -13.71
N HIS A 199 5.63 -5.25 -14.29
CA HIS A 199 5.95 -4.02 -13.56
C HIS A 199 7.00 -4.21 -12.43
N LYS A 200 8.17 -4.71 -12.85
CA LYS A 200 9.33 -5.16 -12.04
C LYS A 200 9.84 -4.13 -11.04
N ALA A 201 10.53 -4.59 -10.00
CA ALA A 201 11.27 -3.70 -9.10
C ALA A 201 12.49 -3.10 -9.82
N GLN A 202 12.77 -1.82 -9.57
CA GLN A 202 14.01 -1.21 -10.07
C GLN A 202 15.18 -1.68 -9.20
N ILE A 203 16.26 -2.16 -9.82
CA ILE A 203 17.45 -2.60 -9.12
C ILE A 203 18.63 -1.73 -9.54
N ALA A 204 19.34 -1.19 -8.56
CA ALA A 204 20.60 -0.48 -8.77
C ALA A 204 21.73 -1.17 -8.00
N CYS A 205 22.73 -1.66 -8.72
CA CYS A 205 23.90 -2.29 -8.14
C CYS A 205 25.10 -1.34 -8.24
N PHE A 206 25.59 -0.87 -7.09
CA PHE A 206 26.79 -0.04 -6.99
C PHE A 206 28.02 -0.93 -6.74
N PHE A 207 29.08 -0.75 -7.55
CA PHE A 207 30.34 -1.50 -7.44
C PHE A 207 31.56 -0.57 -7.28
N GLU A 208 32.60 -1.10 -6.63
CA GLU A 208 33.83 -0.37 -6.30
C GLU A 208 34.75 -0.16 -7.53
N GLN A 209 35.67 0.79 -7.43
CA GLN A 209 36.71 1.05 -8.44
C GLN A 209 38.10 1.27 -7.83
N LYS A 210 38.28 1.02 -6.53
CA LYS A 210 39.58 1.01 -5.85
C LYS A 210 39.72 -0.31 -5.06
N PRO A 211 40.89 -0.97 -5.09
CA PRO A 211 41.09 -2.19 -4.34
C PRO A 211 41.20 -1.92 -2.83
N SER A 212 40.75 -2.89 -2.04
CA SER A 212 40.61 -2.85 -0.58
C SER A 212 41.59 -3.81 0.09
N ASN A 213 42.12 -3.46 1.27
CA ASN A 213 42.82 -4.43 2.12
C ASN A 213 41.76 -5.13 3.00
N ILE A 214 41.26 -6.30 2.58
CA ILE A 214 40.20 -7.02 3.31
C ILE A 214 40.68 -7.46 4.71
N MET A 215 41.96 -7.84 4.81
CA MET A 215 42.57 -8.27 6.09
C MET A 215 42.60 -7.17 7.16
N ALA A 216 42.32 -5.91 6.79
CA ALA A 216 42.15 -4.82 7.75
C ALA A 216 41.03 -5.11 8.78
N ILE A 217 40.01 -5.89 8.43
CA ILE A 217 38.94 -6.35 9.34
C ILE A 217 39.53 -7.12 10.53
N LEU A 218 40.63 -7.85 10.32
CA LEU A 218 41.36 -8.61 11.34
C LEU A 218 42.59 -7.83 11.87
N GLY A 219 42.65 -6.51 11.65
CA GLY A 219 43.79 -5.66 12.01
C GLY A 219 45.09 -5.95 11.23
N LYS A 220 45.02 -6.76 10.15
CA LYS A 220 46.17 -7.25 9.37
C LYS A 220 46.35 -6.45 8.08
N ASN A 221 47.60 -6.26 7.63
CA ASN A 221 47.90 -5.59 6.36
C ASN A 221 48.28 -6.62 5.29
N ALA A 222 47.56 -6.62 4.17
CA ALA A 222 47.74 -7.59 3.09
C ALA A 222 47.62 -6.96 1.70
N GLN A 223 47.82 -7.77 0.66
CA GLN A 223 47.67 -7.33 -0.73
C GLN A 223 46.24 -6.85 -0.99
N LYS A 224 46.10 -5.66 -1.58
CA LYS A 224 44.80 -5.08 -1.89
C LYS A 224 44.20 -5.74 -3.12
N SER A 225 42.96 -6.23 -3.02
CA SER A 225 42.18 -6.83 -4.11
C SER A 225 40.87 -6.07 -4.31
N PHE A 226 40.18 -6.33 -5.42
CA PHE A 226 38.76 -5.97 -5.54
C PHE A 226 37.96 -7.04 -4.84
N VAL A 227 37.27 -6.68 -3.78
CA VAL A 227 36.42 -7.56 -2.97
C VAL A 227 35.28 -8.07 -3.84
N VAL A 228 34.63 -7.16 -4.56
CA VAL A 228 33.43 -7.42 -5.36
C VAL A 228 33.55 -6.75 -6.72
N SER A 229 33.87 -7.56 -7.73
CA SER A 229 34.00 -7.17 -9.14
C SER A 229 32.65 -6.81 -9.77
N ARG A 230 32.63 -6.25 -11.00
CA ARG A 230 31.37 -5.94 -11.72
C ARG A 230 30.57 -7.19 -12.10
N SER A 231 31.23 -8.34 -12.27
CA SER A 231 30.59 -9.64 -12.55
C SER A 231 29.88 -10.18 -11.32
N SER A 232 30.54 -10.13 -10.16
CA SER A 232 30.02 -10.55 -8.86
C SER A 232 28.99 -9.58 -8.28
N GLY A 233 29.30 -8.28 -8.26
CA GLY A 233 28.58 -7.25 -7.50
C GLY A 233 27.27 -6.77 -8.08
N CYS A 234 26.86 -7.31 -9.24
CA CYS A 234 25.74 -6.77 -9.99
C CYS A 234 25.03 -7.86 -10.80
N LEU A 235 23.71 -8.03 -10.56
CA LEU A 235 22.78 -8.76 -11.42
C LEU A 235 22.84 -8.26 -12.87
N ASP A 236 22.47 -9.07 -13.85
CA ASP A 236 22.69 -8.72 -15.26
C ASP A 236 21.84 -7.53 -15.73
N GLU A 237 22.38 -6.76 -16.68
CA GLU A 237 21.77 -5.48 -17.11
C GLU A 237 20.46 -5.73 -17.84
N SER A 238 19.41 -5.02 -17.44
CA SER A 238 18.06 -5.10 -18.01
C SER A 238 17.39 -3.74 -17.94
N GLU A 239 16.19 -3.60 -18.51
CA GLU A 239 15.41 -2.35 -18.39
C GLU A 239 15.16 -1.93 -16.93
N SER A 240 15.04 -2.90 -16.02
CA SER A 240 14.85 -2.67 -14.59
C SER A 240 16.13 -2.72 -13.75
N THR A 241 17.26 -3.19 -14.29
CA THR A 241 18.50 -3.44 -13.53
C THR A 241 19.70 -2.69 -14.10
N GLN A 242 20.26 -1.77 -13.32
CA GLN A 242 21.32 -0.85 -13.75
C GLN A 242 22.57 -0.90 -12.85
N LYS A 243 23.75 -0.82 -13.46
CA LYS A 243 25.06 -0.91 -12.79
C LYS A 243 25.73 0.44 -12.64
N TYR A 244 26.16 0.77 -11.42
CA TYR A 244 26.71 2.07 -11.06
C TYR A 244 28.12 1.97 -10.49
N ARG A 245 29.09 2.65 -11.12
CA ARG A 245 30.49 2.67 -10.67
C ARG A 245 30.78 3.80 -9.67
N LEU A 246 31.42 3.48 -8.56
CA LEU A 246 31.88 4.44 -7.55
C LEU A 246 33.42 4.42 -7.43
N ALA A 247 34.04 5.60 -7.41
CA ALA A 247 35.50 5.77 -7.24
C ALA A 247 35.94 5.58 -5.77
N ARG A 248 35.51 4.46 -5.20
CA ARG A 248 35.46 4.08 -3.79
C ARG A 248 36.03 2.66 -3.62
N THR A 249 36.42 2.32 -2.40
CA THR A 249 36.72 0.96 -1.94
C THR A 249 35.45 0.32 -1.38
N HIS A 250 35.43 -1.00 -1.23
CA HIS A 250 34.36 -1.74 -0.58
C HIS A 250 33.98 -1.16 0.80
N PHE A 251 34.97 -0.75 1.60
CA PHE A 251 34.76 -0.18 2.94
C PHE A 251 34.20 1.25 2.98
N ASP A 252 34.23 2.01 1.88
CA ASP A 252 33.79 3.42 1.87
C ASP A 252 32.72 3.77 0.82
N MET A 253 32.26 2.80 0.03
CA MET A 253 31.32 3.03 -1.09
C MET A 253 29.91 3.44 -0.67
N ASN A 254 29.49 3.11 0.54
CA ASN A 254 28.21 3.48 1.17
C ASN A 254 28.34 4.65 2.17
N LYS A 255 29.53 5.25 2.32
CA LYS A 255 29.83 6.30 3.30
C LYS A 255 29.97 7.67 2.64
N PHE A 256 28.96 8.52 2.83
CA PHE A 256 28.88 9.87 2.27
C PHE A 256 28.83 10.93 3.37
N GLY A 257 29.50 12.07 3.17
CA GLY A 257 29.62 13.11 4.20
C GLY A 257 29.21 14.52 3.77
N LYS A 258 28.72 14.70 2.54
CA LYS A 258 28.17 15.99 2.06
C LYS A 258 27.33 15.82 0.79
N PRO A 259 26.33 16.69 0.55
CA PRO A 259 25.42 16.54 -0.59
C PRO A 259 26.10 16.78 -1.95
N SER A 260 27.21 17.53 -1.98
CA SER A 260 28.00 17.76 -3.20
C SER A 260 28.95 16.62 -3.56
N GLU A 261 28.98 15.52 -2.79
CA GLU A 261 29.90 14.42 -3.04
C GLU A 261 29.45 13.60 -4.28
N ARG A 262 30.32 13.46 -5.29
CA ARG A 262 30.02 12.74 -6.54
C ARG A 262 29.49 11.29 -6.36
N GLY A 263 29.84 10.62 -5.26
CA GLY A 263 29.27 9.31 -4.92
C GLY A 263 27.82 9.42 -4.46
N PHE A 264 27.57 10.29 -3.48
CA PHE A 264 26.24 10.60 -2.96
C PHE A 264 25.30 11.10 -4.05
N VAL A 265 25.72 12.05 -4.88
CA VAL A 265 24.88 12.60 -5.96
C VAL A 265 24.33 11.50 -6.87
N LYS A 266 25.13 10.48 -7.20
CA LYS A 266 24.67 9.32 -7.98
C LYS A 266 23.66 8.47 -7.20
N ALA A 267 23.97 8.12 -5.95
CA ALA A 267 23.09 7.32 -5.11
C ALA A 267 21.74 8.02 -4.88
N ALA A 268 21.78 9.31 -4.54
CA ALA A 268 20.61 10.18 -4.36
C ALA A 268 19.76 10.29 -5.63
N GLN A 269 20.37 10.46 -6.82
CA GLN A 269 19.64 10.49 -8.09
C GLN A 269 18.89 9.18 -8.35
N VAL A 270 19.53 8.03 -8.08
CA VAL A 270 18.93 6.70 -8.24
C VAL A 270 17.79 6.49 -7.24
N ILE A 271 18.02 6.74 -5.96
CA ILE A 271 17.00 6.58 -4.91
C ILE A 271 15.81 7.50 -5.18
N LYS A 272 16.06 8.75 -5.59
CA LYS A 272 15.01 9.69 -6.00
C LYS A 272 14.16 9.14 -7.15
N GLY A 273 14.79 8.64 -8.22
CA GLY A 273 14.05 8.05 -9.35
C GLY A 273 13.21 6.83 -8.96
N MET A 274 13.70 6.01 -8.02
CA MET A 274 12.90 4.89 -7.46
C MET A 274 11.72 5.40 -6.62
N VAL A 275 11.93 6.40 -5.76
CA VAL A 275 10.89 7.02 -4.91
C VAL A 275 9.80 7.69 -5.76
N GLU A 276 10.17 8.47 -6.78
CA GLU A 276 9.22 9.13 -7.68
C GLU A 276 8.43 8.13 -8.54
N ALA A 277 9.05 7.02 -8.96
CA ALA A 277 8.39 5.98 -9.75
C ALA A 277 7.56 4.99 -8.90
N ALA A 278 7.82 4.87 -7.60
CA ALA A 278 7.22 3.87 -6.73
C ALA A 278 5.69 3.80 -6.77
N PRO A 279 4.92 4.92 -6.72
CA PRO A 279 3.46 4.87 -6.80
C PRO A 279 2.95 4.20 -8.09
N ARG A 280 3.56 4.54 -9.24
CA ARG A 280 3.20 3.95 -10.54
C ARG A 280 3.53 2.46 -10.59
N VAL A 281 4.69 2.06 -10.06
CA VAL A 281 5.11 0.65 -10.00
C VAL A 281 4.12 -0.17 -9.15
N LEU A 282 3.73 0.33 -7.98
CA LEU A 282 2.69 -0.32 -7.15
C LEU A 282 1.35 -0.42 -7.87
N LEU A 283 0.85 0.70 -8.43
CA LEU A 283 -0.43 0.75 -9.14
C LEU A 283 -0.52 -0.24 -10.30
N SER A 284 0.60 -0.52 -10.96
CA SER A 284 0.67 -1.42 -12.12
C SER A 284 0.96 -2.88 -11.78
N ARG A 285 1.43 -3.19 -10.56
CA ARG A 285 1.50 -4.56 -10.03
C ARG A 285 0.19 -5.06 -9.44
N LEU A 286 -0.74 -4.16 -9.15
CA LEU A 286 -2.10 -4.50 -8.79
C LEU A 286 -2.81 -4.98 -10.07
N GLU A 287 -2.52 -6.23 -10.47
CA GLU A 287 -3.30 -6.91 -11.49
C GLU A 287 -4.76 -6.92 -11.06
N VAL A 288 -5.61 -6.30 -11.87
CA VAL A 288 -7.06 -6.34 -11.75
C VAL A 288 -7.47 -7.79 -12.03
N ASP A 289 -7.58 -8.60 -10.98
CA ASP A 289 -8.10 -9.97 -11.04
C ASP A 289 -9.61 -9.89 -11.32
N GLU A 290 -9.96 -9.63 -12.58
CA GLU A 290 -11.33 -9.58 -13.07
C GLU A 290 -12.07 -10.90 -12.76
N PRO A 291 -11.50 -12.11 -12.90
CA PRO A 291 -12.12 -13.35 -12.44
C PRO A 291 -12.53 -13.36 -10.96
N LYS A 292 -11.63 -12.98 -10.04
CA LYS A 292 -11.94 -12.88 -8.60
C LYS A 292 -13.01 -11.84 -8.31
N SER A 293 -12.98 -10.74 -9.06
CA SER A 293 -13.92 -9.62 -8.94
C SER A 293 -15.33 -9.98 -9.42
N ILE A 294 -15.44 -10.61 -10.59
CA ILE A 294 -16.67 -11.20 -11.11
C ILE A 294 -17.22 -12.23 -10.13
N ALA A 295 -16.36 -13.05 -9.53
CA ALA A 295 -16.77 -14.03 -8.53
C ALA A 295 -17.25 -13.38 -7.21
N ALA A 296 -16.63 -12.30 -6.76
CA ALA A 296 -17.06 -11.54 -5.58
C ALA A 296 -18.41 -10.85 -5.84
N VAL A 297 -18.55 -10.13 -6.96
CA VAL A 297 -19.82 -9.50 -7.37
C VAL A 297 -20.93 -10.55 -7.47
N ARG A 298 -20.69 -11.69 -8.14
CA ARG A 298 -21.69 -12.76 -8.25
C ARG A 298 -22.15 -13.29 -6.88
N ARG A 299 -21.24 -13.49 -5.93
CA ARG A 299 -21.59 -13.90 -4.56
C ARG A 299 -22.40 -12.86 -3.81
N LEU A 300 -22.11 -11.57 -4.01
CA LEU A 300 -22.90 -10.50 -3.42
C LEU A 300 -24.33 -10.46 -3.99
N VAL A 301 -24.49 -10.69 -5.30
CA VAL A 301 -25.82 -10.85 -5.94
C VAL A 301 -26.57 -12.04 -5.32
N GLU A 302 -25.93 -13.20 -5.24
CA GLU A 302 -26.48 -14.42 -4.61
C GLU A 302 -26.97 -14.15 -3.17
N VAL A 303 -26.18 -13.44 -2.36
CA VAL A 303 -26.53 -13.06 -0.97
C VAL A 303 -27.69 -12.05 -0.91
N THR A 304 -27.81 -11.12 -1.86
CA THR A 304 -28.91 -10.15 -1.89
C THR A 304 -30.23 -10.72 -2.38
N ASP A 305 -30.22 -11.81 -3.15
CA ASP A 305 -31.44 -12.44 -3.67
C ASP A 305 -31.99 -13.56 -2.76
N SER A 306 -31.24 -14.00 -1.75
CA SER A 306 -31.71 -15.04 -0.82
C SER A 306 -32.81 -14.52 0.12
N SER A 307 -33.87 -15.34 0.27
CA SER A 307 -35.04 -15.00 1.08
C SER A 307 -34.84 -15.23 2.58
N LEU A 308 -33.89 -16.10 2.96
CA LEU A 308 -33.64 -16.48 4.36
C LEU A 308 -32.70 -15.47 5.04
N GLU A 309 -33.01 -15.06 6.27
CA GLU A 309 -32.13 -14.15 7.04
C GLU A 309 -30.92 -14.87 7.65
N GLU A 310 -31.05 -16.16 7.97
CA GLU A 310 -30.00 -16.95 8.61
C GLU A 310 -28.79 -17.16 7.68
N GLU A 311 -29.02 -17.50 6.40
CA GLU A 311 -27.96 -17.62 5.37
C GLU A 311 -27.22 -16.29 5.13
N ARG A 312 -27.93 -15.17 5.23
CA ARG A 312 -27.36 -13.82 5.12
C ARG A 312 -26.48 -13.47 6.33
N HIS A 313 -26.79 -13.99 7.51
CA HIS A 313 -25.98 -13.82 8.72
C HIS A 313 -24.76 -14.74 8.77
N GLU A 314 -24.88 -16.01 8.39
CA GLU A 314 -23.75 -16.96 8.34
C GLU A 314 -22.66 -16.51 7.35
N SER A 315 -23.05 -15.78 6.30
CA SER A 315 -22.15 -15.29 5.25
C SER A 315 -21.39 -13.99 5.59
N ALA A 316 -21.66 -13.33 6.72
CA ALA A 316 -21.27 -11.92 6.96
C ALA A 316 -19.77 -11.61 6.73
N GLY A 317 -18.85 -12.44 7.22
CA GLY A 317 -17.40 -12.23 7.03
C GLY A 317 -16.95 -12.34 5.57
N LYS A 318 -17.58 -13.25 4.81
CA LYS A 318 -17.33 -13.45 3.38
C LYS A 318 -17.91 -12.30 2.55
N VAL A 319 -19.11 -11.84 2.92
CA VAL A 319 -19.75 -10.64 2.35
C VAL A 319 -18.85 -9.41 2.55
N GLN A 320 -18.27 -9.23 3.74
CA GLN A 320 -17.34 -8.13 4.02
C GLN A 320 -16.04 -8.21 3.19
N GLU A 321 -15.52 -9.41 2.93
CA GLU A 321 -14.37 -9.64 2.02
C GLU A 321 -14.73 -9.35 0.56
N ASP A 322 -15.90 -9.80 0.10
CA ASP A 322 -16.39 -9.59 -1.26
C ASP A 322 -16.67 -8.11 -1.55
N ILE A 323 -17.28 -7.37 -0.60
CA ILE A 323 -17.40 -5.90 -0.64
C ILE A 323 -16.01 -5.27 -0.77
N SER A 324 -15.08 -5.62 0.13
CA SER A 324 -13.74 -5.00 0.16
C SER A 324 -13.03 -5.18 -1.18
N THR A 325 -13.11 -6.40 -1.74
CA THR A 325 -12.53 -6.76 -3.03
C THR A 325 -13.13 -5.93 -4.17
N ALA A 326 -14.47 -5.82 -4.22
CA ALA A 326 -15.16 -5.04 -5.25
C ALA A 326 -14.78 -3.54 -5.21
N ILE A 327 -14.69 -2.96 -4.01
CA ILE A 327 -14.33 -1.55 -3.81
C ILE A 327 -12.87 -1.28 -4.17
N GLU A 328 -11.94 -2.10 -3.67
CA GLU A 328 -10.51 -1.95 -3.95
C GLU A 328 -10.26 -1.97 -5.47
N LEU A 329 -10.91 -2.89 -6.19
CA LEU A 329 -10.81 -2.98 -7.65
C LEU A 329 -11.41 -1.77 -8.38
N ALA A 330 -12.62 -1.34 -7.99
CA ALA A 330 -13.32 -0.24 -8.64
C ALA A 330 -12.49 1.06 -8.57
N PHE A 331 -11.91 1.36 -7.40
CA PHE A 331 -11.04 2.53 -7.25
C PHE A 331 -9.66 2.38 -7.91
N GLN A 332 -9.10 1.17 -7.96
CA GLN A 332 -7.84 0.92 -8.70
C GLN A 332 -8.03 1.15 -10.20
N LYS A 333 -9.06 0.53 -10.81
CA LYS A 333 -9.34 0.66 -12.23
C LYS A 333 -9.76 2.08 -12.60
N ALA A 334 -10.47 2.81 -11.73
CA ALA A 334 -10.70 4.25 -11.88
C ALA A 334 -9.40 5.05 -12.04
N ASN A 335 -8.42 4.84 -11.14
CA ASN A 335 -7.12 5.53 -11.21
C ASN A 335 -6.35 5.19 -12.49
N LEU A 336 -6.31 3.91 -12.88
CA LEU A 336 -5.65 3.49 -14.13
C LEU A 336 -6.29 4.15 -15.36
N THR A 337 -7.62 4.21 -15.42
CA THR A 337 -8.33 4.88 -16.52
C THR A 337 -8.10 6.39 -16.53
N ARG A 338 -8.01 7.06 -15.36
CA ARG A 338 -7.70 8.50 -15.29
C ARG A 338 -6.33 8.82 -15.88
N ASP A 339 -5.29 8.06 -15.54
CA ASP A 339 -3.93 8.28 -16.09
C ASP A 339 -3.91 8.16 -17.62
N VAL A 340 -4.69 7.24 -18.19
CA VAL A 340 -4.85 7.07 -19.65
C VAL A 340 -5.72 8.16 -20.30
N MET A 341 -6.74 8.67 -19.60
CA MET A 341 -7.72 9.63 -20.13
C MET A 341 -7.33 11.11 -19.99
N THR A 342 -6.08 11.45 -19.62
CA THR A 342 -5.60 12.84 -19.54
C THR A 342 -5.30 13.47 -20.92
N ASP A 343 -6.28 13.44 -21.84
CA ASP A 343 -6.30 14.29 -23.05
C ASP A 343 -7.15 15.56 -22.80
N PHE A 344 -6.59 16.72 -23.14
CA PHE A 344 -6.94 18.05 -22.62
C PHE A 344 -8.21 18.68 -23.24
N ARG A 345 -9.25 17.88 -23.56
CA ARG A 345 -10.36 18.30 -24.44
C ARG A 345 -11.76 18.31 -23.83
N LEU A 346 -11.91 17.91 -22.57
CA LEU A 346 -13.20 17.92 -21.88
C LEU A 346 -13.24 19.03 -20.81
N GLY A 347 -14.43 19.62 -20.64
CA GLY A 347 -14.69 20.76 -19.76
C GLY A 347 -14.59 20.44 -18.26
N PRO A 348 -15.12 21.30 -17.36
CA PRO A 348 -14.99 21.11 -15.92
C PRO A 348 -15.59 19.78 -15.46
N GLN A 349 -14.71 18.81 -15.17
CA GLN A 349 -15.11 17.48 -14.71
C GLN A 349 -15.53 17.52 -13.23
N PRO A 350 -16.41 16.59 -12.78
CA PRO A 350 -16.63 16.39 -11.35
C PRO A 350 -15.31 16.08 -10.65
N ALA A 351 -15.18 16.49 -9.39
CA ALA A 351 -13.97 16.21 -8.64
C ALA A 351 -13.84 14.69 -8.40
N HIS A 352 -12.66 14.16 -8.71
CA HIS A 352 -12.35 12.74 -8.60
C HIS A 352 -12.07 12.32 -7.15
N HIS A 353 -12.40 11.07 -6.79
CA HIS A 353 -12.07 10.52 -5.48
C HIS A 353 -10.55 10.39 -5.28
N ALA A 354 -10.05 10.84 -4.13
CA ALA A 354 -8.64 10.75 -3.76
C ALA A 354 -8.33 9.41 -3.05
N ILE A 355 -7.05 9.02 -2.99
CA ILE A 355 -6.60 7.80 -2.27
C ILE A 355 -7.07 7.79 -0.79
N ALA A 356 -7.18 8.96 -0.16
CA ALA A 356 -7.71 9.11 1.19
C ALA A 356 -9.18 8.67 1.31
N ASP A 357 -10.00 8.89 0.28
CA ASP A 357 -11.42 8.51 0.26
C ASP A 357 -11.58 7.00 0.16
N VAL A 358 -10.75 6.35 -0.67
CA VAL A 358 -10.67 4.87 -0.78
C VAL A 358 -10.30 4.26 0.56
N LYS A 359 -9.21 4.73 1.19
CA LYS A 359 -8.76 4.28 2.52
C LYS A 359 -9.85 4.43 3.57
N ARG A 360 -10.61 5.53 3.51
CA ARG A 360 -11.71 5.83 4.43
C ARG A 360 -12.90 4.88 4.25
N ILE A 361 -13.33 4.62 3.02
CA ILE A 361 -14.41 3.67 2.73
C ILE A 361 -14.02 2.27 3.20
N LEU A 362 -12.79 1.83 2.92
CA LEU A 362 -12.29 0.53 3.37
C LEU A 362 -12.15 0.45 4.89
N ALA A 363 -11.77 1.54 5.56
CA ALA A 363 -11.80 1.60 7.02
C ALA A 363 -13.23 1.41 7.56
N MET A 364 -14.24 2.03 6.94
CA MET A 364 -15.64 1.87 7.34
C MET A 364 -16.15 0.43 7.12
N VAL A 365 -15.75 -0.22 6.02
CA VAL A 365 -16.02 -1.65 5.80
C VAL A 365 -15.36 -2.54 6.84
N ARG A 366 -14.18 -2.16 7.37
CA ARG A 366 -13.36 -2.99 8.27
C ARG A 366 -13.61 -2.74 9.76
N LEU A 367 -14.04 -1.53 10.15
CA LEU A 367 -14.34 -1.15 11.54
C LEU A 367 -15.61 -1.79 12.07
N ASP A 368 -16.63 -1.95 11.22
CA ASP A 368 -17.86 -2.65 11.57
C ASP A 368 -17.80 -4.09 11.03
N THR A 369 -17.99 -5.07 11.90
CA THR A 369 -18.04 -6.49 11.54
C THR A 369 -19.44 -6.93 11.08
N THR A 370 -20.44 -6.04 11.16
CA THR A 370 -21.81 -6.30 10.72
C THR A 370 -22.13 -5.56 9.43
N VAL A 371 -22.54 -6.32 8.41
CA VAL A 371 -23.05 -5.79 7.14
C VAL A 371 -24.56 -5.97 7.11
N LYS A 372 -25.30 -4.90 6.80
CA LYS A 372 -26.77 -4.93 6.65
C LYS A 372 -27.17 -5.21 5.21
N VAL A 373 -27.80 -6.35 4.95
CA VAL A 373 -28.28 -6.74 3.61
C VAL A 373 -29.77 -6.40 3.47
N ASN A 374 -30.13 -5.59 2.47
CA ASN A 374 -31.50 -5.13 2.15
C ASN A 374 -32.26 -4.51 3.34
N LYS A 375 -31.54 -3.97 4.34
CA LYS A 375 -32.07 -3.37 5.58
C LYS A 375 -31.37 -2.04 5.87
N ARG A 376 -31.85 -0.93 5.29
CA ARG A 376 -31.29 0.40 5.57
C ARG A 376 -31.82 0.97 6.89
N THR A 377 -30.96 1.68 7.61
CA THR A 377 -31.35 2.45 8.81
C THR A 377 -31.62 3.89 8.41
N GLN A 378 -32.84 4.39 8.67
CA GLN A 378 -33.16 5.79 8.41
C GLN A 378 -32.38 6.73 9.33
N LEU A 379 -31.96 7.86 8.79
CA LEU A 379 -31.35 8.96 9.53
C LEU A 379 -32.13 10.24 9.24
N ARG A 380 -32.83 10.77 10.26
CA ARG A 380 -33.27 12.17 10.23
C ARG A 380 -32.16 13.04 10.82
N PHE A 381 -31.56 13.88 9.99
CA PHE A 381 -30.57 14.86 10.44
C PHE A 381 -31.23 15.99 11.23
N ALA A 382 -31.31 15.84 12.56
CA ALA A 382 -31.70 16.94 13.46
C ALA A 382 -30.52 17.93 13.65
N SER A 383 -30.14 18.62 12.57
CA SER A 383 -29.07 19.63 12.61
C SER A 383 -29.49 20.84 13.45
N HIS A 384 -29.01 20.88 14.69
CA HIS A 384 -29.07 22.07 15.55
C HIS A 384 -27.96 23.08 15.22
N SER A 385 -27.20 22.87 14.14
CA SER A 385 -26.11 23.75 13.72
C SER A 385 -26.64 24.96 12.93
N THR A 386 -26.39 26.16 13.45
CA THR A 386 -26.66 27.44 12.79
C THR A 386 -25.59 27.83 11.76
N SER A 387 -24.55 27.02 11.56
CA SER A 387 -23.46 27.31 10.63
C SER A 387 -23.71 26.77 9.24
N ARG A 388 -23.34 27.56 8.21
CA ARG A 388 -23.48 27.18 6.80
C ARG A 388 -22.57 25.99 6.46
N LEU A 389 -23.13 25.05 5.71
CA LEU A 389 -22.43 23.83 5.27
C LEU A 389 -21.94 23.98 3.83
N VAL A 390 -20.70 23.56 3.61
CA VAL A 390 -20.11 23.34 2.29
C VAL A 390 -20.33 21.88 1.92
N THR A 391 -20.78 21.61 0.70
CA THR A 391 -20.96 20.24 0.18
C THR A 391 -20.03 20.02 -1.00
N GLN A 392 -19.24 18.95 -0.96
CA GLN A 392 -18.42 18.47 -2.07
C GLN A 392 -19.02 17.15 -2.58
N ALA A 393 -19.32 17.09 -3.87
CA ALA A 393 -19.72 15.87 -4.56
C ALA A 393 -18.56 15.36 -5.42
N LEU A 394 -18.30 14.06 -5.34
CA LEU A 394 -17.26 13.35 -6.10
C LEU A 394 -17.91 12.24 -6.91
N HIS A 395 -17.43 12.01 -8.13
CA HIS A 395 -17.96 10.95 -8.99
C HIS A 395 -16.87 10.30 -9.84
N ASP A 396 -16.88 8.97 -9.89
CA ASP A 396 -16.11 8.17 -10.84
C ASP A 396 -16.98 7.05 -11.40
N SER A 397 -16.61 6.56 -12.57
CA SER A 397 -17.36 5.60 -13.40
C SER A 397 -16.35 4.66 -14.04
N ILE A 398 -16.53 3.35 -13.92
CA ILE A 398 -15.57 2.31 -14.30
C ILE A 398 -16.26 1.14 -15.00
N ASP A 399 -15.83 0.82 -16.21
CA ASP A 399 -16.36 -0.32 -16.96
C ASP A 399 -15.60 -1.63 -16.62
N LEU A 400 -16.34 -2.73 -16.52
CA LEU A 400 -15.86 -4.11 -16.37
C LEU A 400 -16.39 -4.98 -17.51
N ALA A 401 -15.81 -6.17 -17.69
CA ALA A 401 -16.21 -7.10 -18.75
C ALA A 401 -17.66 -7.63 -18.64
N ASN A 402 -18.34 -7.39 -17.53
CA ASN A 402 -19.69 -7.91 -17.22
C ASN A 402 -20.65 -6.86 -16.61
N GLY A 403 -20.30 -5.56 -16.68
CA GLY A 403 -21.06 -4.49 -16.06
C GLY A 403 -20.22 -3.26 -15.76
N LYS A 404 -20.73 -2.37 -14.91
CA LYS A 404 -20.15 -1.05 -14.63
C LYS A 404 -20.22 -0.70 -13.15
N PHE A 405 -19.17 -0.10 -12.60
CA PHE A 405 -19.18 0.53 -11.29
C PHE A 405 -19.36 2.05 -11.40
N ASP A 406 -20.34 2.59 -10.69
CA ASP A 406 -20.50 4.02 -10.45
C ASP A 406 -20.25 4.33 -8.97
N ILE A 407 -19.28 5.21 -8.71
CA ILE A 407 -18.87 5.63 -7.37
C ILE A 407 -19.32 7.08 -7.17
N ARG A 408 -20.05 7.35 -6.08
CA ARG A 408 -20.53 8.70 -5.73
C ARG A 408 -20.30 8.97 -4.25
N THR A 409 -19.45 9.95 -3.93
CA THR A 409 -19.24 10.42 -2.55
C THR A 409 -19.76 11.84 -2.36
N THR A 410 -20.54 12.05 -1.32
CA THR A 410 -20.91 13.37 -0.81
C THR A 410 -20.22 13.61 0.53
N LYS A 411 -19.39 14.66 0.59
CA LYS A 411 -18.80 15.17 1.83
C LYS A 411 -19.51 16.47 2.20
N ARG A 412 -19.85 16.63 3.48
CA ARG A 412 -20.33 17.90 4.04
C ARG A 412 -19.38 18.34 5.14
N SER A 413 -19.01 19.61 5.13
CA SER A 413 -18.16 20.25 6.13
C SER A 413 -18.69 21.64 6.48
N THR A 414 -18.26 22.18 7.61
CA THR A 414 -18.48 23.60 7.94
C THR A 414 -17.57 24.51 7.12
N GLU A 415 -17.89 25.79 6.97
CA GLU A 415 -16.99 26.78 6.34
C GLU A 415 -15.60 26.85 7.00
N ALA A 416 -15.48 26.47 8.28
CA ALA A 416 -14.21 26.33 9.01
C ALA A 416 -13.45 25.02 8.71
N GLY A 417 -13.84 24.24 7.71
CA GLY A 417 -13.14 23.03 7.26
C GLY A 417 -13.37 21.77 8.11
N ARG A 418 -14.18 21.82 9.16
CA ARG A 418 -14.51 20.62 9.97
C ARG A 418 -15.53 19.74 9.24
N ASP A 419 -15.21 18.47 9.05
CA ASP A 419 -16.13 17.45 8.52
C ASP A 419 -17.40 17.34 9.39
N VAL A 420 -18.54 17.12 8.73
CA VAL A 420 -19.87 16.93 9.35
C VAL A 420 -20.46 15.59 8.93
N SER A 421 -20.33 15.21 7.66
CA SER A 421 -20.74 13.88 7.17
C SER A 421 -19.96 13.44 5.94
N PHE A 422 -19.72 12.13 5.85
CA PHE A 422 -19.21 11.46 4.65
C PHE A 422 -20.20 10.36 4.28
N MET A 423 -20.66 10.37 3.03
CA MET A 423 -21.51 9.33 2.47
C MET A 423 -20.94 8.92 1.12
N SER A 424 -20.53 7.65 0.98
CA SER A 424 -20.15 7.05 -0.30
C SER A 424 -21.17 5.99 -0.68
N VAL A 425 -21.63 6.02 -1.92
CA VAL A 425 -22.45 4.99 -2.55
C VAL A 425 -21.66 4.43 -3.74
N ILE A 426 -21.52 3.11 -3.78
CA ILE A 426 -20.84 2.38 -4.85
C ILE A 426 -21.86 1.42 -5.45
N THR A 427 -22.26 1.68 -6.69
CA THR A 427 -23.27 0.90 -7.40
C THR A 427 -22.61 0.09 -8.51
N PHE A 428 -22.79 -1.21 -8.51
CA PHE A 428 -22.52 -2.06 -9.67
C PHE A 428 -23.79 -2.26 -10.48
N THR A 429 -23.74 -2.03 -11.78
CA THR A 429 -24.81 -2.33 -12.74
C THR A 429 -24.35 -3.48 -13.62
N ALA A 430 -25.07 -4.60 -13.61
CA ALA A 430 -24.75 -5.76 -14.44
C ALA A 430 -25.10 -5.51 -15.93
N ASP A 431 -24.31 -6.09 -16.84
CA ASP A 431 -24.64 -6.11 -18.27
C ASP A 431 -25.75 -7.13 -18.59
N GLU A 432 -26.69 -6.73 -19.45
CA GLU A 432 -27.85 -7.51 -19.90
C GLU A 432 -27.46 -8.83 -20.58
N SER A 433 -26.26 -8.89 -21.18
CA SER A 433 -25.81 -10.06 -21.92
C SER A 433 -25.54 -11.29 -21.04
N GLN A 434 -25.34 -11.11 -19.73
CA GLN A 434 -24.90 -12.17 -18.80
C GLN A 434 -25.79 -12.33 -17.57
N TYR A 435 -26.58 -11.31 -17.21
CA TYR A 435 -27.47 -11.33 -16.05
C TYR A 435 -28.84 -10.74 -16.43
N LYS A 436 -29.89 -11.07 -15.67
CA LYS A 436 -31.07 -10.19 -15.63
C LYS A 436 -30.60 -8.81 -15.17
N GLN A 437 -31.13 -7.73 -15.74
CA GLN A 437 -30.82 -6.36 -15.31
C GLN A 437 -30.91 -6.27 -13.77
N PHE A 438 -29.77 -6.05 -13.13
CA PHE A 438 -29.61 -6.09 -11.68
C PHE A 438 -28.58 -5.04 -11.28
N MET A 439 -28.87 -4.31 -10.20
CA MET A 439 -27.93 -3.36 -9.64
C MET A 439 -27.64 -3.68 -8.17
N LEU A 440 -26.40 -3.51 -7.75
CA LEU A 440 -25.94 -3.75 -6.40
C LEU A 440 -25.39 -2.45 -5.82
N SER A 441 -26.11 -1.83 -4.88
CA SER A 441 -25.68 -0.58 -4.25
C SER A 441 -25.10 -0.84 -2.86
N MET A 442 -23.88 -0.35 -2.62
CA MET A 442 -23.17 -0.45 -1.35
C MET A 442 -23.05 0.94 -0.72
N HIS A 443 -23.57 1.12 0.50
CA HIS A 443 -23.67 2.39 1.19
C HIS A 443 -22.75 2.44 2.41
N PHE A 444 -21.91 3.48 2.46
CA PHE A 444 -20.95 3.75 3.53
C PHE A 444 -21.23 5.14 4.10
N ILE A 445 -21.64 5.21 5.38
CA ILE A 445 -22.06 6.46 6.02
C ILE A 445 -21.29 6.68 7.33
N GLN A 446 -20.67 7.85 7.47
CA GLN A 446 -20.06 8.33 8.70
C GLN A 446 -20.54 9.74 9.01
N ILE A 447 -20.94 9.98 10.26
CA ILE A 447 -21.43 11.27 10.76
C ILE A 447 -20.50 11.75 11.87
N TYR A 448 -20.16 13.04 11.88
CA TYR A 448 -19.38 13.67 12.93
C TYR A 448 -20.29 14.45 13.87
N GLY A 449 -20.29 14.01 15.13
CA GLY A 449 -20.93 14.71 16.24
C GLY A 449 -19.90 15.47 17.08
N ILE A 450 -20.41 16.09 18.15
CA ILE A 450 -19.59 16.80 19.14
C ILE A 450 -18.76 15.81 19.97
N ASP A 451 -19.32 14.60 20.19
CA ASP A 451 -18.77 13.54 21.02
C ASP A 451 -17.92 12.50 20.25
N GLY A 452 -17.64 12.75 18.96
CA GLY A 452 -16.86 11.85 18.10
C GLY A 452 -17.53 11.54 16.75
N SER A 453 -17.00 10.54 16.03
CA SER A 453 -17.57 10.10 14.75
C SER A 453 -18.36 8.79 14.87
N ASN A 454 -19.62 8.82 14.48
CA ASN A 454 -20.46 7.64 14.36
C ASN A 454 -20.31 7.07 12.93
N VAL A 455 -19.63 5.94 12.81
CA VAL A 455 -19.65 5.10 11.59
C VAL A 455 -20.90 4.22 11.67
N LEU A 456 -21.68 4.16 10.59
CA LEU A 456 -22.81 3.22 10.51
C LEU A 456 -22.37 1.88 9.91
N PRO A 457 -23.03 0.77 10.29
CA PRO A 457 -22.87 -0.52 9.65
C PRO A 457 -23.02 -0.39 8.11
N PRO A 458 -22.04 -0.86 7.32
CA PRO A 458 -22.15 -0.92 5.87
C PRO A 458 -23.44 -1.60 5.43
N CYS A 459 -24.10 -1.04 4.41
CA CYS A 459 -25.34 -1.61 3.88
C CYS A 459 -25.20 -1.98 2.41
N ILE A 460 -25.60 -3.20 2.05
CA ILE A 460 -25.77 -3.63 0.65
C ILE A 460 -27.26 -3.67 0.35
N ILE A 461 -27.65 -3.15 -0.81
CA ILE A 461 -29.00 -3.21 -1.35
C ILE A 461 -28.94 -3.83 -2.75
N GLY A 462 -29.67 -4.93 -2.95
CA GLY A 462 -29.90 -5.51 -4.27
C GLY A 462 -31.15 -4.90 -4.90
N HIS A 463 -31.00 -4.37 -6.11
CA HIS A 463 -32.07 -3.80 -6.92
C HIS A 463 -32.41 -4.77 -8.05
N THR A 464 -33.66 -5.21 -8.10
CA THR A 464 -34.17 -5.94 -9.26
C THR A 464 -34.70 -4.93 -10.25
N VAL A 465 -34.22 -4.98 -11.49
CA VAL A 465 -34.89 -4.22 -12.54
C VAL A 465 -36.10 -5.02 -13.02
N ILE A 466 -37.26 -4.38 -12.94
CA ILE A 466 -38.56 -4.93 -13.32
C ILE A 466 -39.04 -4.29 -14.63
N PRO A 467 -39.76 -5.03 -15.48
CA PRO A 467 -40.35 -4.48 -16.70
C PRO A 467 -41.24 -3.27 -16.42
N ASP A 468 -41.28 -2.31 -17.34
CA ASP A 468 -42.06 -1.07 -17.20
C ASP A 468 -43.59 -1.31 -17.08
N ASP A 469 -44.09 -2.46 -17.52
CA ASP A 469 -45.47 -2.93 -17.39
C ASP A 469 -45.73 -3.74 -16.10
N ALA A 470 -44.75 -3.85 -15.19
CA ALA A 470 -44.90 -4.57 -13.94
C ALA A 470 -46.03 -4.00 -13.06
N PRO A 471 -46.85 -4.85 -12.41
CA PRO A 471 -47.99 -4.41 -11.60
C PRO A 471 -47.69 -3.36 -10.53
N ILE A 472 -46.48 -3.41 -9.93
CA ILE A 472 -46.06 -2.46 -8.90
C ILE A 472 -45.80 -1.05 -9.46
N LEU A 473 -45.25 -0.94 -10.67
CA LEU A 473 -45.11 0.34 -11.38
C LEU A 473 -46.47 0.84 -11.83
N GLN A 474 -47.35 -0.06 -12.31
CA GLN A 474 -48.71 0.30 -12.69
C GLN A 474 -49.53 0.82 -11.49
N ALA A 475 -49.40 0.20 -10.32
CA ALA A 475 -50.01 0.69 -9.08
C ALA A 475 -49.52 2.12 -8.71
N ILE A 476 -48.23 2.43 -8.94
CA ILE A 476 -47.70 3.79 -8.78
C ILE A 476 -48.35 4.77 -9.77
N ARG A 477 -48.49 4.39 -11.04
CA ARG A 477 -49.12 5.22 -12.10
C ARG A 477 -50.61 5.47 -11.80
N ASP A 478 -51.33 4.46 -11.33
CA ASP A 478 -52.77 4.50 -11.04
C ASP A 478 -53.10 5.06 -9.64
N TRP A 479 -52.08 5.44 -8.86
CA TRP A 479 -52.19 5.96 -7.49
C TRP A 479 -52.86 4.99 -6.50
N ASN A 480 -52.78 3.68 -6.76
CA ASN A 480 -53.43 2.65 -5.97
C ASN A 480 -52.50 2.12 -4.86
N LEU A 481 -52.57 2.74 -3.67
CA LEU A 481 -51.74 2.35 -2.52
C LEU A 481 -52.10 0.96 -1.98
N GLU A 482 -53.38 0.56 -1.98
CA GLU A 482 -53.79 -0.76 -1.47
C GLU A 482 -53.20 -1.90 -2.32
N GLU A 483 -53.25 -1.78 -3.65
CA GLU A 483 -52.63 -2.77 -4.54
C GLU A 483 -51.10 -2.74 -4.44
N PHE A 484 -50.50 -1.56 -4.27
CA PHE A 484 -49.06 -1.41 -4.07
C PHE A 484 -48.58 -2.12 -2.79
N GLU A 485 -49.23 -1.88 -1.66
CA GLU A 485 -48.97 -2.56 -0.39
C GLU A 485 -49.21 -4.07 -0.51
N ARG A 486 -50.33 -4.48 -1.12
CA ARG A 486 -50.67 -5.90 -1.37
C ARG A 486 -49.60 -6.62 -2.19
N LEU A 487 -49.03 -5.98 -3.22
CA LEU A 487 -47.97 -6.56 -4.05
C LEU A 487 -46.66 -6.75 -3.26
N LEU A 488 -46.33 -5.83 -2.35
CA LEU A 488 -45.18 -5.95 -1.45
C LEU A 488 -45.39 -7.05 -0.39
N GLU A 489 -46.56 -7.06 0.27
CA GLU A 489 -46.89 -8.03 1.33
C GLU A 489 -46.92 -9.48 0.83
N ASN A 490 -47.40 -9.71 -0.40
CA ASN A 490 -47.41 -11.02 -1.03
C ASN A 490 -46.06 -11.39 -1.69
N GLY A 491 -45.03 -10.56 -1.56
CA GLY A 491 -43.71 -10.79 -2.17
C GLY A 491 -43.72 -10.77 -3.70
N GLN A 492 -44.73 -10.18 -4.32
CA GLN A 492 -44.84 -10.04 -5.79
C GLN A 492 -43.97 -8.90 -6.34
N ALA A 493 -43.53 -7.99 -5.47
CA ALA A 493 -42.56 -6.93 -5.73
C ALA A 493 -41.72 -6.67 -4.47
N ARG A 494 -40.58 -5.99 -4.62
CA ARG A 494 -39.73 -5.52 -3.51
C ARG A 494 -39.70 -4.00 -3.49
N VAL A 495 -39.59 -3.42 -2.29
CA VAL A 495 -39.48 -1.95 -2.11
C VAL A 495 -38.23 -1.37 -2.79
N TRP A 496 -37.23 -2.20 -3.07
CA TRP A 496 -35.95 -1.84 -3.69
C TRP A 496 -35.92 -2.05 -5.22
N ASP A 497 -37.04 -2.46 -5.82
CA ASP A 497 -37.13 -2.66 -7.28
C ASP A 497 -36.96 -1.34 -8.04
N CYS A 498 -36.47 -1.44 -9.27
CA CYS A 498 -36.25 -0.32 -10.18
C CYS A 498 -36.89 -0.59 -11.55
N ASP A 499 -37.31 0.44 -12.27
CA ASP A 499 -37.78 0.29 -13.65
C ASP A 499 -36.64 0.05 -14.65
N SER A 500 -36.97 -0.14 -15.94
CA SER A 500 -36.00 -0.49 -16.99
C SER A 500 -34.88 0.53 -17.22
N GLU A 501 -35.05 1.78 -16.75
CA GLU A 501 -34.04 2.85 -16.77
C GLU A 501 -33.22 2.90 -15.46
N GLY A 502 -33.43 1.94 -14.55
CA GLY A 502 -32.77 1.88 -13.25
C GLY A 502 -33.31 2.86 -12.20
N ARG A 503 -34.50 3.45 -12.40
CA ARG A 503 -35.10 4.38 -11.43
C ARG A 503 -35.83 3.62 -10.34
N SER A 504 -35.58 3.96 -9.07
CA SER A 504 -36.26 3.32 -7.94
C SER A 504 -37.75 3.67 -7.91
N LEU A 505 -38.55 2.82 -7.24
CA LEU A 505 -39.98 3.08 -6.98
C LEU A 505 -40.22 4.49 -6.39
N LEU A 506 -39.28 5.02 -5.59
CA LEU A 506 -39.40 6.37 -5.02
C LEU A 506 -39.33 7.45 -6.10
N ASN A 507 -38.33 7.40 -6.99
CA ASN A 507 -38.23 8.38 -8.08
C ASN A 507 -39.38 8.23 -9.09
N VAL A 508 -39.84 7.01 -9.36
CA VAL A 508 -41.06 6.80 -10.16
C VAL A 508 -42.28 7.46 -9.49
N ALA A 509 -42.47 7.30 -8.19
CA ALA A 509 -43.57 7.92 -7.44
C ALA A 509 -43.47 9.46 -7.38
N ILE A 510 -42.26 10.02 -7.28
CA ILE A 510 -42.00 11.47 -7.36
C ILE A 510 -42.37 11.99 -8.76
N CYS A 511 -41.95 11.32 -9.83
CA CYS A 511 -42.24 11.71 -11.21
C CYS A 511 -43.74 11.69 -11.54
N HIS A 512 -44.52 10.79 -10.92
CA HIS A 512 -45.98 10.72 -11.07
C HIS A 512 -46.74 11.53 -10.01
N PHE A 513 -46.06 12.39 -9.23
CA PHE A 513 -46.62 13.28 -8.22
C PHE A 513 -47.53 12.59 -7.18
N ASN A 514 -47.15 11.40 -6.70
CA ASN A 514 -47.93 10.63 -5.73
C ASN A 514 -47.39 10.81 -4.29
N PRO A 515 -47.88 11.77 -3.50
CA PRO A 515 -47.33 12.08 -2.18
C PRO A 515 -47.54 10.96 -1.14
N MET A 516 -48.60 10.15 -1.30
CA MET A 516 -48.90 9.05 -0.37
C MET A 516 -47.88 7.92 -0.53
N MET A 517 -47.59 7.50 -1.77
CA MET A 517 -46.56 6.50 -2.03
C MET A 517 -45.15 7.02 -1.75
N VAL A 518 -44.87 8.30 -2.03
CA VAL A 518 -43.60 8.92 -1.62
C VAL A 518 -43.45 8.86 -0.10
N GLY A 519 -44.49 9.21 0.67
CA GLY A 519 -44.50 9.09 2.14
C GLY A 519 -44.27 7.65 2.61
N TYR A 520 -44.95 6.67 2.01
CA TYR A 520 -44.77 5.25 2.31
C TYR A 520 -43.35 4.76 2.01
N LEU A 521 -42.83 5.04 0.81
CA LEU A 521 -41.50 4.59 0.38
C LEU A 521 -40.36 5.22 1.20
N ILE A 522 -40.51 6.50 1.60
CA ILE A 522 -39.63 7.14 2.57
C ILE A 522 -39.73 6.45 3.94
N ALA A 523 -40.93 6.08 4.38
CA ALA A 523 -41.13 5.33 5.63
C ALA A 523 -40.57 3.90 5.59
N GLN A 524 -40.47 3.27 4.41
CA GLN A 524 -39.73 2.02 4.18
C GLN A 524 -38.21 2.22 4.06
N GLY A 525 -37.72 3.47 4.05
CA GLY A 525 -36.29 3.80 4.12
C GLY A 525 -35.60 4.05 2.79
N LEU A 526 -36.33 4.35 1.71
CA LEU A 526 -35.73 4.81 0.46
C LEU A 526 -35.16 6.23 0.61
N ASP A 527 -34.08 6.51 -0.13
CA ASP A 527 -33.28 7.72 0.04
C ASP A 527 -33.78 8.87 -0.85
N VAL A 528 -34.33 9.90 -0.23
CA VAL A 528 -34.74 11.15 -0.92
C VAL A 528 -33.58 11.90 -1.59
N ASN A 529 -32.34 11.54 -1.30
CA ASN A 529 -31.13 12.10 -1.92
C ASN A 529 -30.49 11.13 -2.94
N SER A 530 -31.18 10.05 -3.32
CA SER A 530 -30.72 9.16 -4.40
C SER A 530 -30.68 9.91 -5.73
N VAL A 531 -29.47 10.28 -6.15
CA VAL A 531 -29.23 10.74 -7.52
C VAL A 531 -29.16 9.49 -8.38
N GLU A 532 -30.19 9.22 -9.17
CA GLU A 532 -30.28 8.07 -10.07
C GLU A 532 -29.95 8.47 -11.52
N MET A 533 -29.64 7.50 -12.39
CA MET A 533 -29.18 7.77 -13.75
C MET A 533 -30.34 8.07 -14.71
N SER A 534 -30.80 9.33 -14.75
CA SER A 534 -31.23 10.02 -15.98
C SER A 534 -31.99 11.33 -15.70
N PHE A 535 -31.29 12.47 -15.58
CA PHE A 535 -31.91 13.76 -15.96
C PHE A 535 -30.88 14.82 -16.34
N GLN A 536 -31.01 15.41 -17.54
CA GLN A 536 -30.42 16.71 -17.83
C GLN A 536 -31.23 17.78 -17.07
N PRO A 537 -30.62 18.58 -16.17
CA PRO A 537 -31.35 19.44 -15.25
C PRO A 537 -31.94 20.66 -15.97
N SER A 538 -33.15 20.51 -16.50
CA SER A 538 -33.92 21.60 -17.11
C SER A 538 -35.17 21.99 -16.32
N ARG A 539 -35.78 21.08 -15.55
CA ARG A 539 -36.97 21.35 -14.72
C ARG A 539 -37.08 20.46 -13.47
N ILE A 540 -36.44 20.86 -12.37
CA ILE A 540 -36.92 20.51 -11.02
C ILE A 540 -37.01 21.82 -10.23
N ARG A 541 -38.22 22.22 -9.84
CA ARG A 541 -38.40 23.16 -8.73
C ARG A 541 -38.18 22.36 -7.46
N GLN A 542 -37.37 22.89 -6.53
CA GLN A 542 -37.20 22.25 -5.22
C GLN A 542 -38.56 22.08 -4.55
N PHE A 543 -38.86 20.85 -4.10
CA PHE A 543 -39.89 20.63 -3.11
C PHE A 543 -39.32 21.06 -1.76
N ASP A 544 -39.89 22.13 -1.20
CA ASP A 544 -39.63 22.54 0.17
C ASP A 544 -40.49 21.65 1.08
N ILE A 545 -39.86 20.70 1.78
CA ILE A 545 -40.54 19.81 2.73
C ILE A 545 -40.30 20.38 4.13
N SER A 546 -41.19 21.30 4.52
CA SER A 546 -41.32 21.86 5.87
C SER A 546 -42.11 20.96 6.80
#